data_AF-A0A3D8LGV8-F1
#
_entry.id   AF-A0A3D8LGV8-F1
#
_cell.length_a   1.000
_cell.length_b   1.000
_cell.length_c   1.000
_cell.angle_alpha   90.00
_cell.angle_beta   90.00
_cell.angle_gamma   90.00
#
_symmetry.space_group_name_H-M   'P 1'
#
loop_
_entity.id
_entity.type
_entity.pdbx_description
1 polymer ?
#
loop_
_entity_poly.entity_id
_entity_poly.type
_entity_poly.pdbx_seq_one_letter_code
_entity_poly.pdbx_strand_id
1 'polypeptide(L)'
;MEENNEKAEIYSQRVRAGKRTYFFDVKSTRSNDYYVTITESKRKFNEESFSYEKHKIFLYKEDFVKFMEALQGTIDHVKSELLTEEALASLEETPVPVAETEAAAEPSFGNELKWE
;
A
#
# COMPACT_ATOMS: atom_id res chain seq x y z
N MET A 1 22.03 0.95 -9.72
CA MET A 1 21.19 1.77 -10.63
C MET A 1 19.76 1.85 -10.09
N GLU A 2 19.55 2.25 -8.84
CA GLU A 2 18.21 2.37 -8.22
C GLU A 2 17.79 3.83 -7.92
N GLU A 3 18.73 4.79 -7.93
CA GLU A 3 18.49 6.19 -7.53
C GLU A 3 17.58 6.99 -8.48
N ASN A 4 17.33 6.52 -9.71
CA ASN A 4 16.49 7.26 -10.66
C ASN A 4 14.98 6.98 -10.51
N ASN A 5 14.59 6.03 -9.64
CA ASN A 5 13.19 5.60 -9.52
C ASN A 5 12.39 6.39 -8.47
N GLU A 6 13.09 7.08 -7.55
CA GLU A 6 12.47 7.95 -6.53
C GLU A 6 12.02 9.29 -7.14
N LYS A 7 12.75 9.82 -8.13
CA LYS A 7 12.44 11.10 -8.78
C LYS A 7 11.15 11.11 -9.60
N ALA A 8 10.57 9.95 -9.91
CA ALA A 8 9.34 9.84 -10.70
C ALA A 8 8.11 9.49 -9.84
N GLU A 9 8.27 9.36 -8.52
CA GLU A 9 7.19 9.05 -7.59
C GLU A 9 6.53 10.34 -7.09
N ILE A 10 5.27 10.53 -7.48
CA ILE A 10 4.50 11.75 -7.19
C ILE A 10 3.73 11.61 -5.88
N TYR A 11 3.26 10.40 -5.62
CA TYR A 11 2.49 10.06 -4.43
C TYR A 11 2.71 8.60 -4.09
N SER A 12 2.74 8.27 -2.80
CA SER A 12 2.74 6.90 -2.31
C SER A 12 1.88 6.79 -1.05
N GLN A 13 1.03 5.78 -1.03
CA GLN A 13 0.24 5.40 0.14
C GLN A 13 0.54 3.96 0.51
N ARG A 14 0.88 3.75 1.79
CA ARG A 14 1.15 2.42 2.35
C ARG A 14 -0.01 1.99 3.24
N VAL A 15 -0.52 0.79 3.01
CA VAL A 15 -1.57 0.17 3.84
C VAL A 15 -1.04 -1.15 4.41
N ARG A 16 -0.96 -1.23 5.74
CA ARG A 16 -0.55 -2.46 6.45
C ARG A 16 -1.80 -3.28 6.80
N ALA A 17 -1.81 -4.55 6.41
CA ALA A 17 -2.91 -5.48 6.64
C ALA A 17 -2.35 -6.82 7.16
N GLY A 18 -2.02 -6.87 8.45
CA GLY A 18 -1.45 -8.07 9.08
C GLY A 18 -0.14 -8.53 8.44
N LYS A 19 -0.17 -9.70 7.76
CA LYS A 19 1.01 -10.28 7.07
C LYS A 19 1.25 -9.70 5.66
N ARG A 20 0.36 -8.83 5.17
CA ARG A 20 0.43 -8.19 3.86
C ARG A 20 0.65 -6.68 4.03
N THR A 21 1.40 -6.09 3.11
CA THR A 21 1.52 -4.64 2.97
C THR A 21 1.20 -4.26 1.54
N TYR A 22 0.26 -3.34 1.36
CA TYR A 22 -0.08 -2.77 0.07
C TYR A 22 0.59 -1.42 -0.09
N PHE A 23 1.09 -1.17 -1.29
CA PHE A 23 1.69 0.09 -1.70
C PHE A 23 0.93 0.59 -2.92
N PHE A 24 0.43 1.82 -2.85
CA PHE A 24 -0.27 2.50 -3.93
C PHE A 24 0.59 3.69 -4.34
N ASP A 25 1.34 3.54 -5.43
CA ASP A 25 2.29 4.54 -5.88
C ASP A 25 1.79 5.19 -7.17
N VAL A 26 1.81 6.50 -7.25
CA VAL A 26 1.53 7.26 -8.48
C VAL A 26 2.86 7.69 -9.08
N LYS A 27 3.08 7.34 -10.34
CA LYS A 27 4.32 7.66 -11.05
C LYS A 27 4.02 8.36 -12.38
N SER A 28 4.91 9.26 -12.79
CA SER A 28 4.87 9.87 -14.13
C SER A 28 5.68 9.06 -15.13
N THR A 29 5.18 8.99 -16.37
CA THR A 29 5.96 8.55 -17.52
C THR A 29 6.83 9.69 -18.04
N ARG A 30 7.73 9.38 -18.99
CA ARG A 30 8.52 10.40 -19.71
C ARG A 30 7.66 11.37 -20.53
N SER A 31 6.42 10.97 -20.87
CA SER A 31 5.45 11.78 -21.63
C SER A 31 4.57 12.65 -20.75
N ASN A 32 4.91 12.79 -19.45
CA ASN A 32 4.13 13.57 -18.48
C ASN A 32 2.72 13.00 -18.19
N ASP A 33 2.48 11.74 -18.55
CA ASP A 33 1.28 10.98 -18.19
C ASP A 33 1.46 10.29 -16.83
N TYR A 34 0.36 9.96 -16.16
CA TYR A 34 0.37 9.31 -14.85
C TYR A 34 -0.12 7.86 -14.94
N TYR A 35 0.48 7.00 -14.12
CA TYR A 35 0.03 5.63 -13.91
C TYR A 35 0.16 5.28 -12.43
N VAL A 36 -0.68 4.33 -11.98
CA VAL A 36 -0.68 3.82 -10.61
C VAL A 36 0.00 2.46 -10.60
N THR A 37 0.86 2.23 -9.62
CA THR A 37 1.41 0.92 -9.31
C THR A 37 0.82 0.45 -7.99
N ILE A 38 0.16 -0.70 -8.01
CA ILE A 38 -0.33 -1.36 -6.81
C ILE A 38 0.59 -2.53 -6.53
N THR A 39 1.29 -2.50 -5.41
CA THR A 39 2.16 -3.60 -4.98
C THR A 39 1.62 -4.24 -3.73
N GLU A 40 1.33 -5.54 -3.77
CA GLU A 40 1.12 -6.35 -2.58
C GLU A 40 2.44 -7.03 -2.20
N SER A 41 2.91 -6.83 -0.98
CA SER A 41 4.00 -7.61 -0.39
C SER A 41 3.45 -8.51 0.72
N LYS A 42 3.58 -9.82 0.54
CA LYS A 42 3.17 -10.83 1.51
C LYS A 42 4.40 -11.46 2.14
N ARG A 43 4.49 -11.42 3.48
CA ARG A 43 5.55 -12.10 4.22
C ARG A 43 5.29 -13.61 4.24
N LYS A 44 6.18 -14.39 3.64
CA LYS A 44 6.23 -15.86 3.73
C LYS A 44 7.25 -16.27 4.79
N PHE A 45 6.84 -17.22 5.61
CA PHE A 45 7.68 -17.89 6.59
C PHE A 45 8.05 -19.25 6.02
N ASN A 46 9.33 -19.46 5.73
CA ASN A 46 9.88 -20.79 5.54
C ASN A 46 10.64 -21.19 6.81
N GLU A 47 10.82 -22.48 7.04
CA GLU A 47 11.30 -23.08 8.30
C GLU A 47 12.61 -22.48 8.85
N GLU A 48 13.46 -21.90 7.99
CA GLU A 48 14.69 -21.18 8.39
C GLU A 48 14.83 -19.75 7.85
N SER A 49 13.88 -19.25 7.04
CA SER A 49 14.05 -17.95 6.37
C SER A 49 12.74 -17.22 6.08
N PHE A 50 12.79 -15.88 6.14
CA PHE A 50 11.68 -15.02 5.75
C PHE A 50 11.88 -14.53 4.32
N SER A 51 10.85 -14.70 3.48
CA SER A 51 10.83 -14.14 2.13
C SER A 51 9.61 -13.27 1.92
N TYR A 52 9.70 -12.33 0.98
CA TYR A 52 8.58 -11.47 0.60
C TYR A 52 8.13 -11.82 -0.81
N GLU A 53 6.91 -12.31 -0.94
CA GLU A 53 6.25 -12.46 -2.23
C GLU A 53 5.67 -11.10 -2.62
N LYS A 54 6.04 -10.61 -3.80
CA LYS A 54 5.59 -9.31 -4.32
C LYS A 54 4.72 -9.54 -5.54
N HIS A 55 3.48 -9.08 -5.48
CA HIS A 55 2.61 -8.95 -6.65
C HIS A 55 2.54 -7.48 -7.03
N LYS A 56 2.76 -7.17 -8.30
CA LYS A 56 2.76 -5.80 -8.80
C LYS A 56 1.80 -5.69 -9.97
N ILE A 57 0.91 -4.71 -9.89
CA ILE A 57 -0.05 -4.35 -10.92
C ILE A 57 0.28 -2.94 -11.38
N PHE A 58 0.31 -2.73 -12.69
CA PHE A 58 0.40 -1.42 -13.32
C PHE A 58 -0.97 -1.06 -13.88
N LEU A 59 -1.46 0.11 -13.52
CA LEU A 59 -2.74 0.63 -13.96
C LEU A 59 -2.52 1.97 -14.66
N TYR A 60 -2.94 2.07 -15.92
CA TYR A 60 -2.82 3.27 -16.73
C TYR A 60 -4.11 4.08 -16.73
N LYS A 61 -4.00 5.38 -17.03
CA LYS A 61 -5.09 6.37 -16.90
C LYS A 61 -6.39 5.98 -17.63
N GLU A 62 -6.27 5.31 -18.76
CA GLU A 62 -7.39 4.88 -19.61
C GLU A 62 -8.29 3.82 -18.93
N ASP A 63 -7.73 3.07 -17.97
CA ASP A 63 -8.39 1.96 -17.32
C ASP A 63 -8.87 2.30 -15.90
N PHE A 64 -8.57 3.49 -15.37
CA PHE A 64 -8.91 3.87 -13.99
C PHE A 64 -10.39 3.69 -13.67
N VAL A 65 -11.28 4.20 -14.52
CA VAL A 65 -12.73 4.14 -14.27
C VAL A 65 -13.21 2.69 -14.28
N LYS A 66 -12.87 1.93 -15.32
CA LYS A 66 -13.28 0.52 -15.46
C LYS A 66 -12.76 -0.35 -14.32
N PHE A 67 -11.50 -0.13 -13.92
CA PHE A 67 -10.88 -0.87 -12.83
C PHE A 67 -11.52 -0.53 -11.48
N MET A 68 -11.78 0.75 -11.20
CA MET A 68 -12.45 1.15 -9.96
C MET A 68 -13.87 0.61 -9.87
N GLU A 69 -14.66 0.69 -10.94
CA GLU A 69 -16.02 0.15 -10.98
C GLU A 69 -16.03 -1.37 -10.74
N ALA A 70 -15.16 -2.11 -11.43
CA ALA A 70 -15.05 -3.55 -11.25
C ALA A 70 -14.59 -3.94 -9.85
N LEU A 71 -13.61 -3.22 -9.30
CA LEU A 71 -13.08 -3.47 -7.95
C LEU A 71 -14.14 -3.18 -6.90
N GLN A 72 -14.80 -2.02 -6.98
CA GLN A 72 -15.84 -1.61 -6.05
C GLN A 72 -17.02 -2.57 -6.09
N GLY A 73 -17.53 -2.88 -7.30
CA GLY A 73 -18.65 -3.82 -7.46
C GLY A 73 -18.34 -5.22 -6.93
N THR A 74 -17.10 -5.69 -7.12
CA THR A 74 -16.66 -6.99 -6.57
C THR A 74 -16.62 -6.96 -5.04
N ILE A 75 -16.10 -5.87 -4.44
CA ILE A 75 -16.06 -5.70 -2.98
C ILE A 75 -17.49 -5.64 -2.42
N ASP A 76 -18.38 -4.88 -3.05
CA ASP A 76 -19.75 -4.71 -2.60
C ASP A 76 -20.53 -6.02 -2.66
N HIS A 77 -20.37 -6.80 -3.72
CA HIS A 77 -20.95 -8.15 -3.83
C HIS A 77 -20.45 -9.09 -2.71
N VAL A 78 -19.16 -9.04 -2.38
CA VAL A 78 -18.60 -9.81 -1.26
C VAL A 78 -19.19 -9.37 0.07
N LYS A 79 -19.35 -8.06 0.29
CA LYS A 79 -19.97 -7.53 1.51
C LYS A 79 -21.44 -7.90 1.64
N SER A 80 -22.19 -7.91 0.54
CA SER A 80 -23.63 -8.19 0.57
C SER A 80 -23.97 -9.67 0.62
N GLU A 81 -23.20 -10.53 -0.05
CA GLU A 81 -23.57 -11.94 -0.24
C GLU A 81 -22.71 -12.94 0.52
N LEU A 82 -21.48 -12.56 0.91
CA LEU A 82 -20.50 -13.52 1.44
C LEU A 82 -20.05 -13.22 2.87
N LEU A 83 -20.24 -12.00 3.36
CA LEU A 83 -19.88 -11.61 4.73
C LEU A 83 -21.15 -11.48 5.58
N THR A 84 -21.25 -12.27 6.65
CA THR A 84 -22.27 -12.07 7.68
C THR A 84 -22.00 -10.74 8.42
N GLU A 85 -23.05 -10.09 8.93
CA GLU A 85 -22.92 -8.81 9.68
C GLU A 85 -21.90 -8.91 10.83
N GLU A 86 -21.81 -10.09 11.48
CA GLU A 86 -20.82 -10.38 12.52
C GLU A 86 -19.37 -10.35 12.02
N ALA A 87 -19.12 -10.83 10.78
CA ALA A 87 -17.79 -10.82 10.18
C ALA A 87 -17.36 -9.39 9.80
N LEU A 88 -18.29 -8.55 9.33
CA LEU A 88 -18.02 -7.14 9.02
C LEU A 88 -17.69 -6.33 10.29
N ALA A 89 -18.46 -6.50 11.37
CA ALA A 89 -18.21 -5.83 12.64
C ALA A 89 -16.80 -6.12 13.19
N SER A 90 -16.33 -7.37 13.06
CA SER A 90 -14.98 -7.77 13.48
C SER A 90 -13.84 -7.14 12.66
N LEU A 91 -14.12 -6.66 11.44
CA LEU A 91 -13.15 -6.00 10.57
C LEU A 91 -13.03 -4.49 10.86
N GLU A 92 -14.10 -3.89 11.37
CA GLU A 92 -14.13 -2.47 11.78
C GLU A 92 -13.50 -2.24 13.16
N GLU A 93 -13.43 -3.27 14.02
CA GLU A 93 -12.79 -3.22 15.35
C GLU A 93 -11.24 -3.29 15.34
N THR A 94 -10.58 -2.77 14.30
CA THR A 94 -9.16 -2.41 14.47
C THR A 94 -9.10 -1.00 15.05
N PRO A 95 -8.71 -0.82 16.33
CA PRO A 95 -8.63 0.52 16.89
C PRO A 95 -7.51 1.25 16.16
N VAL A 96 -7.90 2.30 15.45
CA VAL A 96 -7.00 3.40 15.11
C VAL A 96 -6.39 3.85 16.45
N PRO A 97 -5.07 3.79 16.66
CA PRO A 97 -4.49 4.44 17.82
C PRO A 97 -4.80 5.93 17.65
N VAL A 98 -5.73 6.39 18.49
CA VAL A 98 -6.06 7.79 18.66
C VAL A 98 -4.77 8.58 18.79
N ALA A 99 -4.68 9.62 17.98
CA ALA A 99 -3.67 10.64 18.10
C ALA A 99 -3.68 11.19 19.53
N GLU A 100 -2.71 10.76 20.34
CA GLU A 100 -2.29 11.53 21.51
C GLU A 100 -1.51 12.72 20.97
N THR A 101 -2.20 13.85 20.92
CA THR A 101 -1.55 15.15 20.88
C THR A 101 -1.10 15.42 22.32
N GLU A 102 0.21 15.47 22.58
CA GLU A 102 0.89 16.62 23.19
C GLU A 102 2.36 16.33 23.53
N ALA A 103 3.15 17.40 23.36
CA ALA A 103 4.50 17.65 23.89
C ALA A 103 5.71 17.32 23.00
N ALA A 104 6.38 18.42 22.66
CA ALA A 104 7.59 18.57 21.87
C ALA A 104 8.79 17.73 22.34
N ALA A 105 9.50 17.13 21.38
CA ALA A 105 10.95 17.07 21.33
C ALA A 105 11.39 16.60 19.93
N GLU A 106 11.98 17.51 19.14
CA GLU A 106 12.82 17.14 18.00
C GLU A 106 13.97 16.25 18.49
N PRO A 107 14.33 15.20 17.73
CA PRO A 107 15.74 14.92 17.56
C PRO A 107 16.08 14.92 16.07
N SER A 108 16.84 15.93 15.68
CA SER A 108 17.66 15.90 14.48
C SER A 108 18.60 14.69 14.52
N PHE A 109 18.42 13.72 13.63
CA PHE A 109 19.45 12.78 13.23
C PHE A 109 19.37 12.70 11.71
N GLY A 110 20.34 13.24 10.96
CA GLY A 110 21.75 12.92 11.10
C GLY A 110 22.08 11.97 9.96
N ASN A 111 22.23 12.56 8.77
CA ASN A 111 22.65 11.91 7.54
C ASN A 111 24.07 11.35 7.70
N GLU A 112 24.26 10.06 7.97
CA GLU A 112 25.45 9.30 7.57
C GLU A 112 25.30 7.80 7.85
N LEU A 113 25.22 6.98 6.79
CA LEU A 113 25.66 5.58 6.84
C LEU A 113 26.28 5.23 5.49
N LYS A 114 27.60 5.45 5.42
CA LYS A 114 28.50 4.85 4.43
C LYS A 114 28.66 3.36 4.73
N TRP A 115 28.61 2.53 3.70
CA TRP A 115 29.22 1.20 3.72
C TRP A 115 30.10 1.08 2.47
N GLU A 116 31.35 0.65 2.71
CA GLU A 116 32.37 0.28 1.71
C GLU A 116 31.94 -0.90 0.83
#